data_AF-A0A2D9Y1S7-F1
#
_entry.id   AF-A0A2D9Y1S7-F1
#
_cell.length_a   1.000
_cell.length_b   1.000
_cell.length_c   1.000
_cell.angle_alpha   90.00
_cell.angle_beta   90.00
_cell.angle_gamma   90.00
#
_symmetry.space_group_name_H-M   'P 1'
#
loop_
_entity.id
_entity.type
_entity.pdbx_description
1 polymer ?
#
loop_
_entity_poly.entity_id
_entity_poly.type
_entity_poly.pdbx_seq_one_letter_code
_entity_poly.pdbx_strand_id
1 'polypeptide(L)'
;MSTNIVVTGSSGQLGSCLHSIAENYKDLNIEFFNSSELDITSEEQLNNLFANTSIDYVINCAAYTNVEQAEKEPEKAYQVNTEGVRLLAESCKENDAVLIHISTDYVFDGSKSTPYTEEDI
;
A
#
# COMPACT_ATOMS: atom_id res chain seq x y z
N MET A 1 -4.22 -23.74 -6.68
CA MET A 1 -4.70 -22.80 -5.66
C MET A 1 -4.72 -21.45 -6.33
N SER A 2 -5.80 -20.68 -6.19
CA SER A 2 -5.85 -19.29 -6.71
C SER A 2 -5.05 -18.42 -5.76
N THR A 3 -4.23 -17.51 -6.28
CA THR A 3 -3.48 -16.56 -5.46
C THR A 3 -4.41 -15.42 -5.02
N ASN A 4 -4.49 -15.16 -3.71
CA ASN A 4 -5.31 -14.13 -3.11
C ASN A 4 -4.50 -12.84 -2.91
N ILE A 5 -4.99 -11.74 -3.47
CA ILE A 5 -4.32 -10.43 -3.46
C ILE A 5 -5.27 -9.39 -2.90
N VAL A 6 -4.78 -8.59 -1.96
CA VAL A 6 -5.47 -7.39 -1.47
C VAL A 6 -4.80 -6.15 -2.06
N VAL A 7 -5.59 -5.21 -2.56
CA VAL A 7 -5.11 -3.88 -3.01
C VAL A 7 -5.73 -2.80 -2.15
N THR A 8 -4.92 -2.04 -1.42
CA THR A 8 -5.38 -0.89 -0.62
C THR A 8 -5.25 0.41 -1.42
N GLY A 9 -6.04 1.42 -1.08
CA GLY A 9 -6.04 2.70 -1.81
C GLY A 9 -6.58 2.56 -3.24
N SER A 10 -7.54 1.67 -3.44
CA SER A 10 -8.06 1.29 -4.76
C SER A 10 -8.64 2.45 -5.56
N SER A 11 -9.21 3.47 -4.91
CA SER A 11 -9.72 4.68 -5.56
C SER A 11 -8.62 5.65 -6.04
N GLY A 12 -7.36 5.39 -5.72
CA GLY A 12 -6.21 6.16 -6.21
C GLY A 12 -5.90 5.86 -7.68
N GLN A 13 -4.95 6.60 -8.26
CA GLN A 13 -4.57 6.45 -9.66
C GLN A 13 -4.08 5.02 -9.98
N LEU A 14 -3.08 4.54 -9.23
CA LEU A 14 -2.54 3.19 -9.44
C LEU A 14 -3.57 2.11 -9.12
N GLY A 15 -4.32 2.24 -8.02
CA GLY A 15 -5.40 1.32 -7.66
C GLY A 15 -6.45 1.17 -8.76
N SER A 16 -6.86 2.28 -9.37
CA SER A 16 -7.83 2.29 -10.47
C SER A 16 -7.27 1.62 -11.73
N CYS A 17 -5.98 1.86 -12.04
CA CYS A 17 -5.30 1.18 -13.14
C CYS A 17 -5.22 -0.34 -12.90
N LEU A 18 -4.84 -0.77 -11.70
CA LEU A 18 -4.81 -2.20 -11.33
C LEU A 18 -6.20 -2.83 -11.46
N HIS A 19 -7.24 -2.15 -10.99
CA HIS A 19 -8.61 -2.61 -11.12
C HIS A 19 -9.03 -2.77 -12.59
N SER A 20 -8.64 -1.84 -13.47
CA SER A 20 -8.98 -1.90 -14.91
C SER A 20 -8.39 -3.10 -15.65
N ILE A 21 -7.27 -3.66 -15.14
CA ILE A 21 -6.59 -4.79 -15.77
C ILE A 21 -6.84 -6.11 -15.04
N ALA A 22 -7.47 -6.10 -13.86
CA ALA A 22 -7.67 -7.26 -13.00
C ALA A 22 -8.40 -8.41 -13.71
N GLU A 23 -9.41 -8.10 -14.54
CA GLU A 23 -10.19 -9.10 -15.29
C GLU A 23 -9.35 -9.92 -16.28
N ASN A 24 -8.16 -9.42 -16.66
CA ASN A 24 -7.23 -10.15 -17.53
C ASN A 24 -6.50 -11.29 -16.79
N TYR A 25 -6.56 -11.33 -15.46
CA TYR A 25 -5.82 -12.27 -14.61
C TYR A 25 -6.77 -13.19 -13.83
N LYS A 26 -7.45 -14.08 -14.54
CA LYS A 26 -8.52 -14.95 -13.96
C LYS A 26 -8.05 -15.95 -12.90
N ASP A 27 -6.75 -16.24 -12.85
CA ASP A 27 -6.17 -17.13 -11.85
C ASP A 27 -5.83 -16.41 -10.52
N LEU A 28 -5.98 -15.08 -10.50
CA LEU A 28 -5.82 -14.24 -9.31
C LEU A 28 -7.20 -13.88 -8.74
N ASN A 29 -7.33 -14.02 -7.43
CA ASN A 29 -8.47 -13.49 -6.70
C ASN A 29 -8.02 -12.16 -6.07
N ILE A 30 -8.51 -11.04 -6.62
CA ILE A 30 -8.05 -9.70 -6.22
C ILE A 30 -9.20 -8.93 -5.56
N GLU A 31 -9.00 -8.53 -4.31
CA GLU A 31 -9.92 -7.70 -3.55
C GLU A 31 -9.38 -6.26 -3.45
N PHE A 32 -10.23 -5.28 -3.74
CA PHE A 32 -9.86 -3.87 -3.78
C PHE A 32 -10.56 -3.11 -2.66
N PHE A 33 -9.79 -2.39 -1.85
CA PHE A 33 -10.30 -1.58 -0.75
C PHE A 33 -9.88 -0.12 -0.89
N ASN A 34 -10.85 0.78 -0.81
CA ASN A 34 -10.59 2.20 -0.66
C ASN A 34 -10.48 2.58 0.83
N SER A 35 -10.08 3.82 1.13
CA SER A 35 -9.84 4.28 2.51
C SER A 35 -11.07 4.30 3.42
N SER A 36 -12.29 4.22 2.87
CA SER A 36 -13.52 4.11 3.66
C SER A 36 -13.91 2.65 3.96
N GLU A 37 -13.35 1.69 3.23
CA GLU A 37 -13.59 0.26 3.41
C GLU A 37 -12.50 -0.40 4.24
N LEU A 38 -11.25 0.06 4.08
CA LEU A 38 -10.10 -0.40 4.86
C LEU A 38 -9.19 0.78 5.19
N ASP A 39 -9.15 1.14 6.47
CA ASP A 39 -8.18 2.10 7.01
C ASP A 39 -6.91 1.36 7.43
N ILE A 40 -5.82 1.57 6.69
CA ILE A 40 -4.53 0.93 6.96
C ILE A 40 -3.90 1.38 8.28
N THR A 41 -4.40 2.47 8.88
CA THR A 41 -3.96 2.95 10.20
C THR A 41 -4.73 2.29 11.35
N SER A 42 -5.75 1.48 11.04
CA SER A 42 -6.56 0.76 12.01
C SER A 42 -6.08 -0.69 12.16
N GLU A 43 -5.34 -0.95 13.23
CA GLU A 43 -4.89 -2.30 13.60
C GLU A 43 -6.07 -3.29 13.71
N GLU A 44 -7.21 -2.84 14.26
CA GLU A 44 -8.42 -3.67 14.36
C GLU A 44 -8.93 -4.11 12.99
N GLN A 45 -9.00 -3.20 12.02
CA GLN A 45 -9.48 -3.54 10.67
C GLN A 45 -8.52 -4.48 9.95
N LEU A 46 -7.21 -4.27 10.09
CA LEU A 46 -6.19 -5.16 9.52
C LEU A 46 -6.28 -6.56 10.15
N ASN A 47 -6.36 -6.65 11.48
CA ASN A 47 -6.52 -7.93 12.17
C ASN A 47 -7.78 -8.67 11.71
N ASN A 48 -8.89 -7.95 11.55
CA ASN A 48 -10.12 -8.53 11.03
C ASN A 48 -9.97 -9.01 9.58
N LEU A 49 -9.29 -8.26 8.72
CA LEU A 49 -9.05 -8.63 7.33
C LEU A 49 -8.24 -9.94 7.24
N PHE A 50 -7.09 -10.00 7.91
CA PHE A 50 -6.21 -11.17 7.87
C PHE A 50 -6.82 -12.40 8.59
N ALA A 51 -7.68 -12.20 9.59
CA ALA A 51 -8.37 -13.31 10.26
C ALA A 51 -9.45 -13.96 9.39
N ASN A 52 -10.08 -13.20 8.49
CA ASN A 52 -11.20 -13.66 7.68
C ASN A 52 -10.80 -14.10 6.26
N THR A 53 -9.64 -13.65 5.79
CA THR A 53 -9.16 -13.91 4.42
C THR A 53 -7.74 -14.43 4.45
N SER A 54 -7.48 -15.56 3.77
CA SER A 54 -6.12 -16.01 3.51
C SER A 54 -5.53 -15.14 2.40
N ILE A 55 -4.51 -14.36 2.71
CA ILE A 55 -3.92 -13.37 1.81
C ILE A 55 -2.51 -13.81 1.45
N ASP A 56 -2.22 -13.96 0.16
CA ASP A 56 -0.86 -14.26 -0.31
C ASP A 56 -0.05 -12.98 -0.55
N TYR A 57 -0.71 -11.92 -1.05
CA TYR A 57 -0.07 -10.64 -1.36
C TYR A 57 -0.94 -9.46 -0.93
N VAL A 58 -0.29 -8.39 -0.47
CA VAL A 58 -0.89 -7.07 -0.29
C VAL A 58 -0.16 -6.07 -1.17
N ILE A 59 -0.87 -5.38 -2.05
CA ILE A 59 -0.37 -4.25 -2.82
C ILE A 59 -0.86 -2.97 -2.16
N ASN A 60 0.04 -2.25 -1.49
CA ASN A 60 -0.29 -1.01 -0.82
C ASN A 60 -0.19 0.17 -1.78
N CYS A 61 -1.34 0.65 -2.29
CA CYS A 61 -1.44 1.91 -3.03
C CYS A 61 -2.05 3.03 -2.17
N ALA A 62 -2.38 2.77 -0.91
CA ALA A 62 -2.87 3.80 0.02
C ALA A 62 -1.70 4.69 0.46
N ALA A 63 -1.84 5.98 0.22
CA ALA A 63 -0.88 6.99 0.64
C ALA A 63 -1.55 8.35 0.76
N TYR A 64 -1.02 9.18 1.65
CA TYR A 64 -1.27 10.61 1.69
C TYR A 64 -0.33 11.31 0.71
N THR A 65 -0.82 11.59 -0.49
CA THR A 65 0.00 12.01 -1.65
C THR A 65 0.01 13.52 -1.92
N ASN A 66 -0.79 14.30 -1.18
CA ASN A 66 -0.81 15.75 -1.34
C ASN A 66 0.39 16.37 -0.62
N VAL A 67 1.50 16.60 -1.33
CA VAL A 67 2.77 17.11 -0.78
C VAL A 67 2.59 18.45 -0.05
N GLU A 68 1.91 19.42 -0.67
CA GLU A 68 1.67 20.73 -0.03
C GLU A 68 0.86 20.60 1.28
N GLN A 69 -0.05 19.63 1.32
CA GLN A 69 -0.84 19.38 2.52
C GLN A 69 -0.08 18.54 3.54
N ALA A 70 0.83 17.67 3.11
CA ALA A 70 1.71 16.90 3.99
C ALA A 70 2.67 17.82 4.75
N GLU A 71 3.14 18.90 4.12
CA GLU A 71 3.91 19.95 4.81
C GLU A 71 3.09 20.68 5.89
N LYS A 72 1.78 20.82 5.69
CA LYS A 72 0.86 21.49 6.63
C LYS A 72 0.31 20.53 7.70
N GLU A 73 0.22 19.25 7.38
CA GLU A 73 -0.38 18.18 8.19
C GLU A 73 0.60 16.99 8.35
N PRO A 74 1.82 17.22 8.88
CA PRO A 74 2.85 16.19 8.93
C PRO A 74 2.45 14.97 9.76
N GLU A 75 1.64 15.17 10.80
CA GLU A 75 1.13 14.08 11.64
C GLU A 75 0.24 13.12 10.84
N LYS A 76 -0.66 13.64 9.98
CA LYS A 76 -1.52 12.78 9.15
C LYS A 76 -0.74 12.07 8.07
N ALA A 77 0.20 12.79 7.44
CA ALA A 77 1.11 12.18 6.46
C ALA A 77 1.91 11.03 7.10
N TYR A 78 2.42 11.23 8.32
CA TYR A 78 3.12 10.20 9.09
C TYR A 78 2.21 9.03 9.47
N GLN A 79 0.99 9.30 9.94
CA GLN A 79 0.03 8.26 10.27
C GLN A 79 -0.25 7.33 9.09
N VAL A 80 -0.48 7.87 7.90
CA VAL A 80 -0.81 7.05 6.72
C VAL A 80 0.46 6.43 6.10
N ASN A 81 1.47 7.25 5.80
CA ASN A 81 2.62 6.83 5.00
C ASN A 81 3.70 6.10 5.80
N THR A 82 3.67 6.18 7.13
CA THR A 82 4.62 5.48 8.00
C THR A 82 3.90 4.45 8.87
N GLU A 83 2.96 4.90 9.71
CA GLU A 83 2.36 4.04 10.72
C GLU A 83 1.42 2.99 10.09
N GLY A 84 0.58 3.40 9.14
CA GLY A 84 -0.27 2.45 8.41
C GLY A 84 0.54 1.43 7.61
N VAL A 85 1.68 1.84 7.05
CA VAL A 85 2.61 0.92 6.35
C VAL A 85 3.27 -0.04 7.33
N ARG A 86 3.67 0.43 8.53
CA ARG A 86 4.20 -0.42 9.60
C ARG A 86 3.21 -1.52 10.00
N LEU A 87 1.95 -1.13 10.26
CA LEU A 87 0.89 -2.08 10.63
C LEU A 87 0.62 -3.11 9.52
N LEU A 88 0.60 -2.67 8.25
CA LEU A 88 0.49 -3.58 7.10
C LEU A 88 1.66 -4.57 7.04
N ALA A 89 2.89 -4.09 7.22
CA ALA A 89 4.09 -4.93 7.15
C ALA A 89 4.11 -5.97 8.27
N GLU A 90 3.72 -5.59 9.49
CA GLU A 90 3.58 -6.50 10.62
C GLU A 90 2.48 -7.55 10.36
N SER A 91 1.29 -7.10 9.93
CA SER A 91 0.18 -8.01 9.61
C SER A 91 0.55 -9.00 8.51
N CYS A 92 1.24 -8.54 7.46
CA CYS A 92 1.71 -9.41 6.38
C CYS A 92 2.72 -10.44 6.91
N LYS A 93 3.67 -10.01 7.72
CA LYS A 93 4.69 -10.89 8.31
C LYS A 93 4.09 -11.97 9.23
N GLU A 94 3.09 -11.61 10.03
CA GLU A 94 2.42 -12.55 10.93
C GLU A 94 1.59 -13.60 10.20
N ASN A 95 1.15 -13.30 8.98
CA ASN A 95 0.28 -14.15 8.17
C ASN A 95 0.98 -14.74 6.92
N ASP A 96 2.31 -14.69 6.87
CA ASP A 96 3.13 -15.16 5.74
C ASP A 96 2.73 -14.57 4.36
N ALA A 97 2.20 -13.34 4.35
CA ALA A 97 1.83 -12.61 3.15
C ALA A 97 2.97 -11.70 2.67
N VAL A 98 3.06 -11.49 1.36
CA VAL A 98 4.05 -10.59 0.75
C VAL A 98 3.48 -9.18 0.62
N LEU A 99 4.16 -8.18 1.19
CA LEU A 99 3.81 -6.78 1.02
C LEU A 99 4.56 -6.17 -0.18
N ILE A 100 3.82 -5.59 -1.12
CA ILE A 100 4.32 -4.73 -2.19
C ILE A 100 3.92 -3.30 -1.86
N HIS A 101 4.88 -2.49 -1.41
CA HIS A 101 4.64 -1.10 -1.04
C HIS A 101 5.18 -0.15 -2.10
N ILE A 102 4.32 0.75 -2.57
CA ILE A 102 4.68 1.77 -3.56
C ILE A 102 5.19 3.01 -2.82
N SER A 103 6.46 3.35 -3.07
CA SER A 103 7.13 4.50 -2.48
C SER A 103 7.30 5.63 -3.52
N THR A 104 8.25 6.53 -3.28
CA THR A 104 8.49 7.74 -4.08
C THR A 104 9.98 8.03 -4.16
N ASP A 105 10.38 8.69 -5.24
CA ASP A 105 11.69 9.32 -5.43
C ASP A 105 12.01 10.43 -4.41
N TYR A 106 11.02 10.93 -3.67
CA TYR A 106 11.21 11.93 -2.61
C TYR A 106 12.02 11.41 -1.40
N VAL A 107 12.39 10.12 -1.39
CA VAL A 107 13.37 9.57 -0.44
C VAL A 107 14.80 10.06 -0.73
N PHE A 108 15.07 10.54 -1.95
CA PHE A 108 16.36 11.10 -2.35
C PHE A 108 16.41 12.61 -2.17
N ASP A 109 17.61 13.17 -1.99
CA ASP A 109 17.81 14.61 -1.74
C ASP A 109 17.73 15.50 -3.01
N GLY A 110 17.68 14.87 -4.19
CA GLY A 110 17.60 15.58 -5.48
C GLY A 110 18.90 16.27 -5.92
N SER A 111 20.03 16.04 -5.24
CA SER A 111 21.30 16.74 -5.52
C SER A 111 22.10 16.15 -6.70
N LYS A 112 21.86 14.89 -7.06
CA LYS A 112 22.59 14.17 -8.11
C LYS A 112 22.23 14.71 -9.50
N SER A 113 23.24 14.90 -10.34
CA SER A 113 23.09 15.28 -11.75
C SER A 113 23.01 14.08 -12.71
N THR A 114 23.03 12.87 -12.16
CA THR A 114 22.86 11.60 -12.87
C THR A 114 21.66 10.84 -12.29
N PRO A 115 21.08 9.87 -13.01
CA PRO A 115 20.01 9.04 -12.45
C PRO A 115 20.38 8.39 -11.11
N TYR A 116 19.40 8.32 -10.22
CA TYR A 116 19.48 7.56 -8.98
C TYR A 116 19.35 6.06 -9.25
N THR A 117 19.95 5.27 -8.38
CA THR A 117 19.90 3.81 -8.31
C THR A 117 19.49 3.41 -6.89
N GLU A 118 19.09 2.16 -6.72
CA GLU A 118 18.67 1.59 -5.44
C GLU A 118 19.80 1.56 -4.39
N GLU A 119 21.06 1.71 -4.83
CA GLU A 119 22.26 1.77 -3.97
C GLU A 119 22.59 3.19 -3.48
N ASP A 120 21.81 4.21 -3.85
CA ASP A 120 22.03 5.62 -3.47
C ASP A 120 21.31 6.03 -2.16
N ILE A 121 20.84 5.07 -1.35
CA ILE A 121 20.17 5.29 -0.03
C ILE A 121 21.10 4.96 1.12
#